data_AF-A0A0C1H2U4-F1
#
_entry.id   AF-A0A0C1H2U4-F1
#
_cell.length_a   1.000
_cell.length_b   1.000
_cell.length_c   1.000
_cell.angle_alpha   90.00
_cell.angle_beta   90.00
_cell.angle_gamma   90.00
#
_symmetry.space_group_name_H-M   'P 1'
#
loop_
_entity.id
_entity.type
_entity.pdbx_description
1 polymer ?
#
loop_
_entity_poly.entity_id
_entity_poly.type
_entity_poly.pdbx_seq_one_letter_code
_entity_poly.pdbx_strand_id
1 'polypeptide(L)' 'MACSEIYIYTQEAEEFGIKVEKLSFDHARMVKRGDLGKMMKNLEGLIASQLIKLIGGFGKFISLKNPKQCEKTNECLA' A
#
# COMPACT_ATOMS: atom_id res chain seq x y z
N MET A 1 6.33 2.79 -13.44
CA MET A 1 7.11 1.80 -14.20
C MET A 1 7.60 0.73 -13.26
N ALA A 2 7.13 -0.48 -13.44
CA ALA A 2 7.59 -1.64 -12.68
C ALA A 2 8.98 -2.05 -13.19
N CYS A 3 9.86 -2.56 -12.33
CA CYS A 3 11.21 -2.93 -12.73
C CYS A 3 11.27 -4.07 -13.75
N SER A 4 10.20 -4.85 -13.87
CA SER A 4 10.00 -5.81 -14.97
C SER A 4 9.94 -5.12 -16.33
N GLU A 5 9.30 -3.95 -16.42
CA GLU A 5 9.25 -3.16 -17.65
C GLU A 5 10.64 -2.59 -17.98
N ILE A 6 11.38 -2.12 -16.98
CA ILE A 6 12.75 -1.62 -17.16
C ILE A 6 13.68 -2.71 -17.67
N TYR A 7 13.52 -3.95 -17.17
CA TYR A 7 14.29 -5.09 -17.65
C TYR A 7 14.02 -5.40 -19.12
N ILE A 8 12.75 -5.38 -19.52
CA ILE A 8 12.33 -5.59 -20.90
C ILE A 8 12.93 -4.51 -21.81
N TYR A 9 12.80 -3.24 -21.42
CA TYR A 9 13.41 -2.14 -22.18
C TYR A 9 14.93 -2.24 -22.27
N THR A 10 15.62 -2.72 -21.24
CA THR A 10 17.08 -2.93 -21.32
C THR A 10 17.47 -4.07 -22.26
N GLN A 11 16.59 -5.04 -22.52
CA GLN A 11 16.83 -6.05 -23.56
C GLN A 11 16.55 -5.51 -24.95
N GLU A 12 15.46 -4.76 -25.12
CA GLU A 12 15.10 -4.12 -26.40
C GLU A 12 16.08 -3.00 -26.81
N ALA A 13 16.82 -2.42 -25.86
CA ALA A 13 17.80 -1.37 -26.12
C ALA A 13 18.94 -1.82 -27.05
N GLU A 14 19.23 -3.13 -27.12
CA GLU A 14 20.23 -3.68 -28.03
C GLU A 14 19.84 -3.48 -29.50
N GLU A 15 18.54 -3.48 -29.82
CA GLU A 15 18.01 -3.21 -31.17
C GLU A 15 18.30 -1.77 -31.63
N PHE A 16 18.50 -0.86 -30.68
CA PHE A 16 18.88 0.52 -30.93
C PHE A 16 20.40 0.76 -30.86
N GLY A 17 21.19 -0.32 -30.78
CA GLY A 17 22.65 -0.26 -30.70
C GLY A 17 23.18 0.14 -29.32
N ILE A 18 22.33 0.16 -28.29
CA ILE A 18 22.74 0.47 -26.91
C ILE A 18 23.18 -0.83 -26.23
N LYS A 19 24.48 -0.96 -25.98
CA LYS A 19 25.02 -2.10 -25.23
C LYS A 19 25.01 -1.80 -23.73
N VAL A 20 24.24 -2.58 -22.98
CA VAL A 20 24.17 -2.46 -21.52
C VAL A 20 24.98 -3.58 -20.89
N GLU A 21 26.04 -3.23 -20.16
CA GLU A 21 26.86 -4.20 -19.43
C GLU A 21 26.56 -4.14 -17.92
N LYS A 22 26.59 -5.30 -17.25
CA LYS A 22 26.45 -5.46 -15.79
C LYS A 22 25.13 -4.92 -15.19
N LEU A 23 24.01 -5.49 -15.64
CA LEU A 23 22.71 -5.27 -14.99
C LEU A 23 22.68 -5.94 -13.60
N SER A 24 22.29 -5.18 -12.58
CA SER A 24 22.00 -5.71 -11.25
C SER A 24 20.76 -5.05 -10.67
N PHE A 25 19.96 -5.84 -9.93
CA PHE A 25 18.73 -5.38 -9.30
C PHE A 25 18.95 -5.17 -7.80
N ASP A 26 18.79 -3.93 -7.35
CA ASP A 26 18.78 -3.59 -5.92
C ASP A 26 17.33 -3.55 -5.42
N HIS A 27 16.88 -4.69 -4.89
CA HIS A 27 15.53 -4.84 -4.35
C HIS A 27 15.28 -3.93 -3.14
N ALA A 28 16.30 -3.67 -2.30
CA ALA A 28 16.14 -2.82 -1.12
C ALA A 28 15.88 -1.36 -1.52
N ARG A 29 16.56 -0.88 -2.56
CA ARG A 29 16.30 0.45 -3.14
C ARG A 29 14.94 0.51 -3.83
N MET A 30 14.45 -0.59 -4.40
CA MET A 30 13.11 -0.67 -5.00
C MET A 30 12.00 -0.53 -3.96
N VAL A 31 12.08 -1.28 -2.86
CA VAL A 31 11.08 -1.19 -1.77
C VAL A 31 11.04 0.23 -1.18
N LYS A 32 12.19 0.88 -1.05
CA LYS A 32 12.28 2.28 -0.60
C LYS A 32 11.65 3.29 -1.56
N ARG A 33 11.56 2.99 -2.86
CA ARG A 33 10.87 3.85 -3.85
C ARG A 33 9.35 3.66 -3.84
N GLY A 34 8.85 2.57 -3.26
CA GLY A 34 7.42 2.35 -3.09
C GLY A 34 6.81 3.41 -2.17
N ASP A 35 5.96 4.28 -2.71
CA ASP A 35 5.43 5.46 -2.01
C ASP A 35 4.21 5.14 -1.11
N LEU A 36 4.03 3.87 -0.77
CA LEU A 36 2.90 3.36 0.03
C LEU A 36 2.81 4.10 1.38
N GLY A 37 3.94 4.31 2.05
CA GLY A 37 3.96 5.00 3.33
C GLY A 37 3.50 6.47 3.25
N LYS A 38 3.83 7.18 2.16
CA LYS A 38 3.40 8.57 1.95
C LYS A 38 1.93 8.64 1.58
N MET A 39 1.47 7.70 0.74
CA MET A 39 0.06 7.58 0.39
C MET A 39 -0.81 7.33 1.63
N MET A 40 -0.39 6.41 2.50
CA MET A 40 -1.09 6.14 3.77
C MET A 40 -1.15 7.37 4.67
N LYS A 41 -0.05 8.10 4.84
CA LYS A 41 -0.03 9.36 5.61
C LYS A 41 -0.96 10.43 5.04
N ASN A 42 -1.02 10.55 3.71
CA ASN A 42 -1.94 11.50 3.06
C ASN A 42 -3.41 11.12 3.31
N LEU A 43 -3.73 9.82 3.24
CA LEU A 43 -5.06 9.31 3.57
C LEU A 43 -5.42 9.55 5.04
N GLU A 44 -4.51 9.28 5.96
CA GLU A 44 -4.69 9.58 7.40
C GLU A 44 -4.93 11.08 7.63
N GLY A 45 -4.18 11.95 6.95
CA GLY A 45 -4.37 13.41 7.03
C GLY A 45 -5.75 13.86 6.53
N LEU A 46 -6.22 13.29 5.41
CA LEU A 46 -7.55 13.59 4.88
C LEU A 46 -8.67 13.11 5.82
N ILE A 47 -8.54 11.91 6.37
CA ILE A 47 -9.50 11.35 7.33
C ILE A 47 -9.57 12.21 8.60
N ALA A 48 -8.42 12.63 9.12
CA ALA A 48 -8.33 13.52 10.28
C ALA A 48 -9.01 14.88 10.03
N SER A 49 -8.92 15.41 8.81
CA SER A 49 -9.54 16.70 8.44
C SER A 49 -11.07 16.68 8.38
N GLN A 50 -11.70 15.50 8.25
CA GLN A 50 -13.15 15.36 8.04
C GLN A 50 -13.93 14.80 9.24
N LEU A 51 -13.38 14.84 10.46
CA LEU A 51 -13.99 14.26 11.69
C LEU A 51 -14.35 12.76 11.57
N ILE A 52 -13.73 12.04 10.63
CA ILE A 52 -13.94 10.60 10.45
C ILE A 52 -13.06 9.86 11.46
N LYS A 53 -13.67 9.00 12.29
CA LYS A 53 -12.94 8.17 13.25
C LYS A 53 -12.41 6.90 12.59
N LEU A 54 -11.08 6.76 12.52
CA LEU A 54 -10.41 5.51 12.17
C LEU A 54 -10.43 4.55 13.35
N ILE A 55 -10.95 3.34 13.14
CA ILE A 55 -10.91 2.25 14.11
C ILE A 55 -10.12 1.11 13.46
N GLY A 56 -8.90 0.88 13.95
CA GLY A 56 -8.07 -0.25 13.52
C GLY A 56 -8.52 -1.54 14.21
N GLY A 57 -8.63 -2.64 13.46
CA GLY A 57 -8.97 -3.96 13.96
C GLY A 57 -9.82 -4.77 12.98
N PHE A 58 -10.20 -5.98 13.39
CA PHE A 58 -11.13 -6.82 12.65
C PHE A 58 -12.56 -6.55 13.15
N GLY A 59 -13.44 -6.09 12.27
CA GLY A 59 -14.85 -5.90 12.57
C GLY A 59 -15.67 -7.14 12.22
N LYS A 60 -16.60 -7.54 13.09
CA LYS A 60 -17.62 -8.55 12.80
C LYS A 60 -18.98 -7.90 12.85
N PHE A 61 -19.82 -8.17 11.85
CA PHE A 61 -21.21 -7.72 11.86
C PHE A 61 -21.99 -8.44 12.98
N ILE A 62 -22.60 -7.66 13.87
CA ILE A 62 -23.32 -8.19 15.03
C ILE A 62 -24.84 -8.29 14.76
N SER A 63 -25.38 -7.50 13.82
CA SER A 63 -26.78 -7.60 13.37
C SER A 63 -27.05 -6.77 12.11
N LEU A 64 -27.99 -7.21 11.26
CA LEU A 64 -28.42 -6.52 10.03
C LEU A 64 -29.12 -5.17 10.26
N LYS A 65 -29.47 -4.83 11.50
CA LYS A 65 -30.36 -3.68 11.79
C LYS A 65 -29.68 -2.44 12.35
N ASN A 66 -28.38 -2.44 12.66
CA ASN A 66 -27.67 -1.24 13.13
C ASN A 66 -26.15 -1.35 12.89
N PRO A 67 -25.57 -0.61 11.93
CA PRO A 67 -24.13 -0.63 11.66
C PRO A 67 -23.26 0.11 12.70
N LYS A 68 -23.80 0.45 13.88
CA LYS A 68 -23.10 1.27 14.90
C LYS A 68 -22.42 0.49 16.03
N GLN A 69 -22.50 -0.83 16.05
CA GLN A 69 -21.85 -1.64 17.08
C GLN A 69 -20.82 -2.55 16.43
N CYS A 70 -19.55 -2.11 16.45
CA CYS A 70 -18.40 -2.99 16.37
C CYS A 70 -17.91 -3.19 17.82
N GLU A 71 -18.24 -4.32 18.42
CA GLU A 71 -17.69 -4.71 19.72
C GLU A 71 -16.20 -4.99 19.53
N LYS A 72 -15.37 -4.24 20.25
CA LYS A 72 -14.02 -4.70 20.54
C LYS A 72 -14.17 -5.96 21.39
N THR A 73 -13.66 -7.07 20.89
CA THR A 73 -13.46 -8.27 21.70
C THR A 73 -12.65 -7.91 22.93
N ASN A 74 -13.28 -8.15 24.09
CA ASN A 74 -12.73 -8.34 25.44
C ASN A 74 -13.35 -7.42 26.50
N GLU A 75 -14.67 -7.33 26.59
CA GLU A 75 -15.37 -7.21 27.88
C GLU A 75 -16.89 -7.21 27.66
N CYS A 76 -17.51 -8.34 28.00
CA CYS A 76 -18.93 -8.38 28.31
C CYS A 76 -19.20 -7.43 29.48
N LEU A 77 -20.19 -6.56 29.37
CA LEU A 77 -20.78 -5.94 30.55
C LEU A 77 -22.30 -6.10 30.48
N ALA A 78 -22.80 -6.56 31.63
CA ALA A 78 -24.14 -7.03 31.97
C ALA A 78 -25.26 -6.01 31.72
#